data_AF-A0A2G6EMS7-F1
#
_entry.id   AF-A0A2G6EMS7-F1
#
_cell.length_a   1.000
_cell.length_b   1.000
_cell.length_c   1.000
_cell.angle_alpha   90.00
_cell.angle_beta   90.00
_cell.angle_gamma   90.00
#
_symmetry.space_group_name_H-M   'P 1'
#
loop_
_entity.id
_entity.type
_entity.pdbx_description
1 polymer ?
#
loop_
_entity_poly.entity_id
_entity_poly.type
_entity_poly.pdbx_seq_one_letter_code
_entity_poly.pdbx_strand_id
1 'polypeptide(L)'
;MILEKYFNQTNKPLLLDGAIGSLLEQKNYKSKKYLWTSYLNFKQPKVVQEIYKSYAKAGADILTTNTFRTNPVSLNKSNTTLNCEQAVKLSANLTKEITRKYKLLLAGSNPPAEDCYQKGRTISKNELLDNHHKHISLLYENGCDFILSETQSHLDEIEIILNFCKEKNIPHAISLYLLKGLNLLSGESITEVLDFIKSYSPLFISFNCISKNIFYDIINKVKLDFNWGFYLNCGSENFNNNFVCELSPKEYSEIVNYSLTLKPKIIGACCGSNPLHIKSIRKMLDENFTS
;
A
#
# COMPACT_ATOMS: atom_id res chain seq x y z
N MET A 1 5.39 -19.18 4.70
CA MET A 1 4.75 -17.89 5.10
C MET A 1 3.27 -17.86 4.72
N ILE A 2 2.44 -17.05 5.40
CA ILE A 2 0.97 -17.07 5.28
C ILE A 2 0.48 -16.94 3.82
N LEU A 3 1.09 -16.04 3.02
CA LEU A 3 0.72 -15.81 1.62
C LEU A 3 1.23 -16.87 0.64
N GLU A 4 2.38 -17.50 0.90
CA GLU A 4 2.93 -18.53 -0.01
C GLU A 4 1.97 -19.71 -0.15
N LYS A 5 1.29 -20.08 0.95
CA LYS A 5 0.24 -21.09 0.92
C LYS A 5 -0.91 -20.67 0.00
N TYR A 6 -1.34 -19.41 0.05
CA TYR A 6 -2.37 -18.89 -0.86
C TYR A 6 -1.92 -18.92 -2.32
N PHE A 7 -0.73 -18.38 -2.61
CA PHE A 7 -0.24 -18.25 -3.98
C PHE A 7 -0.01 -19.59 -4.69
N ASN A 8 0.27 -20.64 -3.92
CA ASN A 8 0.45 -22.00 -4.43
C ASN A 8 -0.87 -22.78 -4.56
N GLN A 9 -1.92 -22.39 -3.83
CA GLN A 9 -3.19 -23.12 -3.81
C GLN A 9 -4.23 -22.55 -4.78
N THR A 10 -4.14 -21.26 -5.10
CA THR A 10 -5.13 -20.59 -5.96
C THR A 10 -4.46 -19.81 -7.08
N ASN A 11 -4.98 -19.94 -8.30
CA ASN A 11 -4.61 -19.04 -9.41
C ASN A 11 -5.27 -17.66 -9.29
N LYS A 12 -6.26 -17.54 -8.41
CA LYS A 12 -6.97 -16.30 -8.12
C LYS A 12 -6.08 -15.33 -7.31
N PRO A 13 -5.92 -14.07 -7.74
CA PRO A 13 -5.20 -13.06 -6.98
C PRO A 13 -5.94 -12.74 -5.67
N LEU A 14 -5.19 -12.37 -4.62
CA LEU A 14 -5.77 -11.79 -3.42
C LEU A 14 -6.06 -10.30 -3.65
N LEU A 15 -7.16 -9.83 -3.07
CA LEU A 15 -7.62 -8.46 -3.20
C LEU A 15 -7.23 -7.64 -1.96
N LEU A 16 -6.31 -6.70 -2.14
CA LEU A 16 -6.06 -5.61 -1.20
C LEU A 16 -7.25 -4.65 -1.14
N ASP A 17 -7.32 -3.86 -0.08
CA ASP A 17 -8.27 -2.77 0.04
C ASP A 17 -7.98 -1.61 -0.93
N GLY A 18 -8.73 -0.52 -0.75
CA GLY A 18 -8.60 0.71 -1.52
C GLY A 18 -8.06 1.86 -0.69
N ALA A 19 -8.22 3.09 -1.21
CA ALA A 19 -7.84 4.30 -0.49
C ALA A 19 -8.55 4.46 0.87
N ILE A 20 -7.77 4.64 1.92
CA ILE A 20 -8.30 5.11 3.22
C ILE A 20 -8.27 6.64 3.27
N GLY A 21 -7.10 7.23 2.99
CA GLY A 21 -6.91 8.66 3.18
C GLY A 21 -7.70 9.54 2.23
N SER A 22 -7.59 9.34 0.92
CA SER A 22 -8.39 10.12 -0.04
C SER A 22 -9.89 9.86 0.09
N LEU A 23 -10.32 8.66 0.52
CA LEU A 23 -11.73 8.39 0.81
C LEU A 23 -12.24 9.19 2.03
N LEU A 24 -11.41 9.40 3.05
CA LEU A 24 -11.74 10.28 4.17
C LEU A 24 -11.87 11.74 3.70
N GLU A 25 -10.99 12.20 2.82
CA GLU A 25 -11.07 13.56 2.26
C GLU A 25 -12.30 13.73 1.35
N GLN A 26 -12.64 12.74 0.51
CA GLN A 26 -13.89 12.71 -0.27
C GLN A 26 -15.14 12.82 0.62
N LYS A 27 -15.06 12.33 1.86
CA LYS A 27 -16.12 12.43 2.86
C LYS A 27 -16.05 13.71 3.70
N ASN A 28 -15.25 14.70 3.26
CA ASN A 28 -15.04 16.00 3.89
C ASN A 28 -14.39 15.94 5.30
N TYR A 29 -13.70 14.86 5.64
CA TYR A 29 -12.89 14.85 6.85
C TYR A 29 -11.62 15.67 6.61
N LYS A 30 -11.35 16.62 7.50
CA LYS A 30 -10.16 17.48 7.43
C LYS A 30 -8.90 16.63 7.51
N SER A 31 -7.85 16.95 6.76
CA SER A 31 -6.51 16.40 6.93
C SER A 31 -5.56 17.37 7.65
N LYS A 32 -4.41 16.89 8.10
CA LYS A 32 -3.33 17.68 8.72
C LYS A 32 -2.08 17.64 7.85
N LYS A 33 -1.32 18.73 7.77
CA LYS A 33 -0.13 18.82 6.88
C LYS A 33 0.82 17.63 7.00
N TYR A 34 1.19 17.22 8.22
CA TYR A 34 2.20 16.19 8.44
C TYR A 34 1.64 14.80 8.75
N LEU A 35 0.43 14.72 9.34
CA LEU A 35 -0.25 13.47 9.69
C LEU A 35 -1.28 13.03 8.65
N TRP A 36 -1.54 13.88 7.65
CA TRP A 36 -2.61 13.71 6.67
C TRP A 36 -3.93 13.28 7.32
N THR A 37 -4.51 12.16 6.92
CA THR A 37 -5.74 11.57 7.48
C THR A 37 -5.47 10.52 8.56
N SER A 38 -4.21 10.11 8.78
CA SER A 38 -3.86 9.18 9.87
C SER A 38 -4.21 9.73 11.24
N TYR A 39 -4.32 11.06 11.37
CA TYR A 39 -4.75 11.66 12.63
C TYR A 39 -6.19 11.31 13.05
N LEU A 40 -7.02 10.87 12.09
CA LEU A 40 -8.38 10.43 12.34
C LEU A 40 -8.42 9.09 13.09
N ASN A 41 -7.34 8.31 13.07
CA ASN A 41 -7.23 7.08 13.86
C ASN A 41 -7.42 7.36 15.35
N PHE A 42 -7.02 8.53 15.84
CA PHE A 42 -7.20 8.92 17.23
C PHE A 42 -8.33 9.91 17.46
N LYS A 43 -8.61 10.83 16.52
CA LYS A 43 -9.71 11.80 16.70
C LYS A 43 -11.08 11.20 16.42
N GLN A 44 -11.18 10.29 15.45
CA GLN A 44 -12.46 9.73 14.99
C GLN A 44 -12.31 8.24 14.62
N PRO A 45 -11.86 7.37 15.55
CA PRO A 45 -11.57 5.96 15.28
C PRO A 45 -12.76 5.20 14.68
N LYS A 46 -13.99 5.51 15.12
CA LYS A 46 -15.21 4.89 14.61
C LYS A 46 -15.38 5.10 13.11
N VAL A 47 -15.04 6.28 12.60
CA VAL A 47 -15.12 6.59 11.15
C VAL A 47 -14.16 5.72 10.37
N VAL A 48 -12.93 5.57 10.86
CA VAL A 48 -11.91 4.74 10.22
C VAL A 48 -12.33 3.26 10.25
N GLN A 49 -12.90 2.78 11.36
CA GLN A 49 -13.43 1.42 11.44
C GLN A 49 -14.58 1.17 10.46
N GLU A 50 -15.46 2.14 10.22
CA GLU A 50 -16.51 2.00 9.20
C GLU A 50 -15.94 1.89 7.78
N ILE A 51 -14.82 2.57 7.49
CA ILE A 51 -14.11 2.38 6.22
C ILE A 51 -13.58 0.95 6.10
N TYR A 52 -12.88 0.45 7.12
CA TYR A 52 -12.40 -0.94 7.10
C TYR A 52 -13.52 -1.96 6.95
N LYS A 53 -14.64 -1.78 7.67
CA LYS A 53 -15.83 -2.64 7.51
C LYS A 53 -16.37 -2.60 6.09
N SER A 54 -16.34 -1.43 5.44
CA SER A 54 -16.82 -1.29 4.06
C SER A 54 -15.93 -2.03 3.05
N TYR A 55 -14.60 -2.01 3.24
CA TYR A 55 -13.67 -2.79 2.40
C TYR A 55 -13.77 -4.29 2.64
N ALA A 56 -13.89 -4.72 3.91
CA ALA A 56 -14.13 -6.13 4.23
C ALA A 56 -15.42 -6.65 3.57
N LYS A 57 -16.51 -5.88 3.64
CA LYS A 57 -17.79 -6.22 2.97
C LYS A 57 -17.73 -6.14 1.44
N ALA A 58 -16.82 -5.33 0.89
CA ALA A 58 -16.58 -5.27 -0.55
C ALA A 58 -15.82 -6.51 -1.06
N GLY A 59 -15.25 -7.32 -0.17
CA GLY A 59 -14.56 -8.56 -0.48
C GLY A 59 -13.05 -8.43 -0.61
N ALA A 60 -12.44 -7.46 0.09
CA ALA A 60 -11.00 -7.45 0.28
C ALA A 60 -10.57 -8.68 1.10
N ASP A 61 -9.48 -9.32 0.69
CA ASP A 61 -8.80 -10.40 1.40
C ASP A 61 -7.74 -9.88 2.38
N ILE A 62 -7.20 -8.69 2.10
CA ILE A 62 -6.14 -8.03 2.87
C ILE A 62 -6.55 -6.57 3.15
N LEU A 63 -6.44 -6.13 4.40
CA LEU A 63 -6.61 -4.72 4.77
C LEU A 63 -5.26 -4.10 5.16
N THR A 64 -5.05 -2.84 4.80
CA THR A 64 -3.85 -2.07 5.14
C THR A 64 -4.08 -1.18 6.37
N THR A 65 -3.09 -1.05 7.25
CA THR A 65 -3.16 -0.10 8.36
C THR A 65 -3.13 1.34 7.84
N ASN A 66 -3.89 2.25 8.47
CA ASN A 66 -3.88 3.68 8.12
C ASN A 66 -2.65 4.37 8.73
N THR A 67 -1.46 3.90 8.37
CA THR A 67 -0.17 4.26 8.98
C THR A 67 0.74 5.04 8.04
N PHE A 68 0.19 5.54 6.92
CA PHE A 68 0.99 6.22 5.90
C PHE A 68 1.74 7.46 6.45
N ARG A 69 1.22 8.11 7.50
CA ARG A 69 1.85 9.28 8.13
C ARG A 69 2.02 9.11 9.65
N THR A 70 2.22 7.88 10.09
CA THR A 70 2.50 7.54 11.52
C THR A 70 3.97 7.23 11.79
N ASN A 71 4.85 7.42 10.81
CA ASN A 71 6.29 7.22 10.97
C ASN A 71 6.92 8.34 11.82
N PRO A 72 8.11 8.10 12.42
CA PRO A 72 8.81 9.10 13.24
C PRO A 72 8.98 10.47 12.59
N VAL A 73 9.38 10.52 11.31
CA VAL A 73 9.61 11.79 10.59
C VAL A 73 8.33 12.62 10.50
N SER A 74 7.20 12.00 10.15
CA SER A 74 5.89 12.65 10.04
C SER A 74 5.41 13.17 11.39
N LEU A 75 5.55 12.37 12.45
CA LEU A 75 5.09 12.74 13.79
C LEU A 75 5.93 13.88 14.39
N ASN A 76 7.26 13.81 14.27
CA ASN A 76 8.16 14.85 14.76
C ASN A 76 7.88 16.21 14.11
N LYS A 77 7.52 16.23 12.81
CA LYS A 77 7.15 17.47 12.10
C LYS A 77 5.74 17.99 12.46
N SER A 78 4.88 17.17 13.07
CA SER A 78 3.45 17.48 13.24
C SER A 78 3.06 18.30 14.48
N ASN A 79 4.00 18.60 15.38
CA ASN A 79 3.74 19.24 16.68
C ASN A 79 2.65 18.54 17.52
N THR A 80 2.43 17.24 17.29
CA THR A 80 1.50 16.44 18.08
C THR A 80 2.15 15.92 19.35
N THR A 81 1.35 15.64 20.38
CA THR A 81 1.83 14.97 21.60
C THR A 81 1.93 13.45 21.45
N LEU A 82 1.43 12.90 20.34
CA LEU A 82 1.50 11.47 20.05
C LEU A 82 2.89 11.08 19.57
N ASN A 83 3.46 10.04 20.18
CA ASN A 83 4.67 9.43 19.65
C ASN A 83 4.34 8.33 18.61
N CYS A 84 5.37 7.84 17.92
CA CYS A 84 5.25 6.81 16.88
C CYS A 84 4.60 5.52 17.39
N GLU A 85 4.98 5.06 18.58
CA GLU A 85 4.43 3.86 19.19
C GLU A 85 2.91 3.97 19.39
N GLN A 86 2.45 5.09 19.99
CA GLN A 86 1.03 5.34 20.21
C GLN A 86 0.26 5.41 18.89
N ALA A 87 0.77 6.14 17.91
CA ALA A 87 0.13 6.32 16.62
C ALA A 87 -0.01 4.99 15.86
N VAL A 88 1.08 4.21 15.78
CA VAL A 88 1.09 2.89 15.11
C VAL A 88 0.19 1.90 15.84
N LYS A 89 0.30 1.79 17.17
CA LYS A 89 -0.51 0.88 17.98
C LYS A 89 -2.01 1.13 17.83
N LEU A 90 -2.43 2.40 17.89
CA LEU A 90 -3.84 2.75 17.68
C LEU A 90 -4.30 2.36 16.28
N SER A 91 -3.54 2.72 15.25
CA SER A 91 -3.88 2.45 13.85
C SER A 91 -3.98 0.95 13.58
N ALA A 92 -2.99 0.17 14.01
CA ALA A 92 -2.96 -1.28 13.86
C ALA A 92 -4.13 -1.96 14.59
N ASN A 93 -4.47 -1.51 15.81
CA ASN A 93 -5.59 -2.08 16.55
C ASN A 93 -6.95 -1.85 15.87
N LEU A 94 -7.17 -0.69 15.25
CA LEU A 94 -8.41 -0.41 14.51
C LEU A 94 -8.61 -1.38 13.35
N THR A 95 -7.56 -1.61 12.55
CA THR A 95 -7.62 -2.53 11.41
C THR A 95 -7.72 -3.98 11.88
N LYS A 96 -6.93 -4.35 12.90
CA LYS A 96 -6.88 -5.71 13.47
C LYS A 96 -8.23 -6.20 14.01
N GLU A 97 -9.02 -5.31 14.62
CA GLU A 97 -10.37 -5.66 15.06
C GLU A 97 -11.23 -6.14 13.87
N ILE A 98 -11.14 -5.44 12.74
CA ILE A 98 -11.90 -5.77 11.55
C ILE A 98 -11.33 -7.01 10.86
N THR A 99 -10.01 -7.11 10.68
CA THR A 99 -9.41 -8.28 10.02
C THR A 99 -9.70 -9.56 10.79
N ARG A 100 -9.64 -9.56 12.14
CA ARG A 100 -10.03 -10.72 12.97
C ARG A 100 -11.50 -11.09 12.80
N LYS A 101 -12.40 -10.09 12.81
CA LYS A 101 -13.84 -10.31 12.67
C LYS A 101 -14.20 -10.95 11.32
N TYR A 102 -13.54 -10.53 10.24
CA TYR A 102 -13.82 -10.99 8.88
C TYR A 102 -12.84 -12.07 8.39
N LYS A 103 -11.88 -12.50 9.23
CA LYS A 103 -10.83 -13.48 8.90
C LYS A 103 -9.97 -13.06 7.69
N LEU A 104 -9.58 -11.78 7.66
CA LEU A 104 -8.74 -11.18 6.63
C LEU A 104 -7.30 -11.07 7.11
N LEU A 105 -6.36 -10.86 6.17
CA LEU A 105 -4.98 -10.55 6.49
C LEU A 105 -4.82 -9.06 6.81
N LEU A 106 -3.85 -8.75 7.67
CA LEU A 106 -3.47 -7.41 8.08
C LEU A 106 -2.08 -7.06 7.55
N ALA A 107 -2.02 -6.11 6.62
CA ALA A 107 -0.77 -5.55 6.12
C ALA A 107 -0.41 -4.24 6.84
N GLY A 108 0.79 -4.15 7.39
CA GLY A 108 1.33 -2.92 7.95
C GLY A 108 1.83 -1.99 6.84
N SER A 109 1.14 -0.88 6.60
CA SER A 109 1.55 0.13 5.60
C SER A 109 2.78 0.92 6.10
N ASN A 110 3.91 0.77 5.41
CA ASN A 110 5.17 1.48 5.65
C ASN A 110 5.59 2.28 4.41
N PRO A 111 5.16 3.53 4.25
CA PRO A 111 5.56 4.35 3.10
C PRO A 111 6.94 4.97 3.27
N PRO A 112 7.43 5.77 2.30
CA PRO A 112 8.63 6.56 2.49
C PRO A 112 8.58 7.38 3.78
N ALA A 113 9.74 7.59 4.40
CA ALA A 113 9.89 8.39 5.60
C ALA A 113 9.41 9.83 5.39
N GLU A 114 9.70 10.36 4.22
CA GLU A 114 9.33 11.70 3.79
C GLU A 114 8.20 11.69 2.75
N ASP A 115 7.98 12.79 2.03
CA ASP A 115 6.95 12.83 1.00
C ASP A 115 7.28 11.86 -0.15
N CYS A 116 6.34 11.02 -0.58
CA CYS A 116 6.60 9.96 -1.54
C CYS A 116 6.93 10.47 -2.96
N TYR A 117 6.69 11.76 -3.25
CA TYR A 117 6.97 12.38 -4.55
C TYR A 117 8.14 13.35 -4.54
N GLN A 118 8.82 13.53 -3.41
CA GLN A 118 10.01 14.39 -3.35
C GLN A 118 11.23 13.65 -3.90
N LYS A 119 12.09 14.33 -4.67
CA LYS A 119 13.38 13.79 -5.13
C LYS A 119 14.54 14.04 -4.17
N GLY A 120 14.52 15.21 -3.53
CA GLY A 120 15.55 15.61 -2.57
C GLY A 120 15.19 15.12 -1.18
N ARG A 121 16.17 14.59 -0.44
CA ARG A 121 16.01 14.27 0.99
C ARG A 121 16.17 15.51 1.85
N THR A 122 15.41 15.58 2.93
CA THR A 122 15.57 16.64 3.96
C THR A 122 16.11 16.10 5.27
N ILE A 123 16.15 14.78 5.43
CA ILE A 123 16.67 14.10 6.63
C ILE A 123 18.01 13.40 6.33
N SER A 124 18.79 13.17 7.38
CA SER A 124 20.03 12.42 7.32
C SER A 124 19.79 10.91 7.11
N LYS A 125 20.84 10.20 6.69
CA LYS A 125 20.80 8.73 6.56
C LYS A 125 20.45 8.02 7.88
N ASN A 126 20.93 8.52 9.02
CA ASN A 126 20.62 7.95 10.33
C ASN A 126 19.14 8.14 10.69
N GLU A 127 18.58 9.32 10.42
CA GLU A 127 17.14 9.55 10.63
C GLU A 127 16.29 8.66 9.73
N LEU A 128 16.73 8.40 8.49
CA LEU A 128 16.04 7.49 7.58
C LEU A 128 16.06 6.03 8.08
N LEU A 129 17.21 5.56 8.55
CA LEU A 129 17.39 4.26 9.21
C LEU A 129 16.46 4.13 10.42
N ASP A 130 16.56 5.08 11.36
CA ASP A 130 15.76 5.09 12.59
C ASP A 130 14.26 5.14 12.30
N ASN A 131 13.86 5.88 11.27
CA ASN A 131 12.47 5.98 10.84
C ASN A 131 11.89 4.61 10.46
N HIS A 132 12.54 3.89 9.54
CA HIS A 132 12.03 2.61 9.07
C HIS A 132 12.17 1.51 10.11
N HIS A 133 13.31 1.42 10.80
CA HIS A 133 13.51 0.42 11.83
C HIS A 133 12.43 0.51 12.91
N LYS A 134 12.14 1.73 13.39
CA LYS A 134 11.12 1.94 14.42
C LYS A 134 9.72 1.70 13.88
N HIS A 135 9.38 2.24 12.71
CA HIS A 135 8.03 2.11 12.16
C HIS A 135 7.69 0.64 11.82
N ILE A 136 8.61 -0.08 11.20
CA ILE A 136 8.46 -1.50 10.84
C ILE A 136 8.31 -2.37 12.09
N SER A 137 9.18 -2.17 13.09
CA SER A 137 9.11 -2.94 14.34
C SER A 137 7.76 -2.77 15.02
N LEU A 138 7.31 -1.52 15.17
CA LEU A 138 6.04 -1.21 15.80
C LEU A 138 4.84 -1.79 15.04
N LEU A 139 4.85 -1.77 13.70
CA LEU A 139 3.77 -2.36 12.90
C LEU A 139 3.70 -3.87 13.13
N TYR A 140 4.85 -4.55 13.09
CA TYR A 140 4.93 -5.99 13.26
C TYR A 140 4.57 -6.43 14.69
N GLU A 141 5.13 -5.77 15.71
CA GLU A 141 4.85 -6.02 17.13
C GLU A 141 3.37 -5.81 17.49
N ASN A 142 2.66 -4.92 16.78
CA ASN A 142 1.23 -4.68 17.00
C ASN A 142 0.31 -5.64 16.23
N GLY A 143 0.89 -6.67 15.59
CA GLY A 143 0.18 -7.83 15.07
C GLY A 143 -0.19 -7.75 13.60
N CYS A 144 0.54 -6.97 12.79
CA CYS A 144 0.45 -7.08 11.33
C CYS A 144 1.04 -8.42 10.87
N ASP A 145 0.37 -9.09 9.93
CA ASP A 145 0.81 -10.39 9.40
C ASP A 145 2.07 -10.26 8.53
N PHE A 146 2.22 -9.11 7.87
CA PHE A 146 3.41 -8.73 7.11
C PHE A 146 3.48 -7.21 6.94
N ILE A 147 4.62 -6.71 6.50
CA ILE A 147 4.86 -5.30 6.21
C ILE A 147 4.75 -5.05 4.71
N LEU A 148 3.86 -4.15 4.31
CA LEU A 148 3.77 -3.65 2.95
C LEU A 148 4.47 -2.30 2.90
N SER A 149 5.70 -2.28 2.42
CA SER A 149 6.42 -1.02 2.21
C SER A 149 6.01 -0.43 0.87
N GLU A 150 5.10 0.53 0.89
CA GLU A 150 4.41 1.00 -0.31
C GLU A 150 4.88 2.35 -0.82
N THR A 151 4.66 2.61 -2.11
CA THR A 151 5.02 3.88 -2.77
C THR A 151 6.51 4.20 -2.64
N GLN A 152 7.35 3.17 -2.60
CA GLN A 152 8.80 3.29 -2.50
C GLN A 152 9.36 3.76 -3.85
N SER A 153 10.16 4.81 -3.80
CA SER A 153 10.63 5.53 -4.99
C SER A 153 12.12 5.86 -4.95
N HIS A 154 12.83 5.37 -3.93
CA HIS A 154 14.25 5.59 -3.70
C HIS A 154 14.96 4.28 -3.33
N LEU A 155 16.03 3.93 -4.04
CA LEU A 155 16.71 2.63 -3.85
C LEU A 155 17.41 2.50 -2.50
N ASP A 156 18.04 3.55 -2.00
CA ASP A 156 18.69 3.57 -0.67
C ASP A 156 17.71 3.29 0.48
N GLU A 157 16.47 3.76 0.34
CA GLU A 157 15.39 3.51 1.31
C GLU A 157 14.87 2.09 1.22
N ILE A 158 14.71 1.57 -0.01
CA ILE A 158 14.37 0.16 -0.25
C ILE A 158 15.44 -0.75 0.36
N GLU A 159 16.73 -0.44 0.19
CA GLU A 159 17.84 -1.18 0.78
C GLU A 159 17.76 -1.21 2.31
N ILE A 160 17.51 -0.06 2.95
CA ILE A 160 17.34 0.04 4.42
C ILE A 160 16.20 -0.88 4.88
N ILE A 161 15.05 -0.80 4.23
CA ILE A 161 13.85 -1.58 4.57
C ILE A 161 14.12 -3.08 4.42
N LEU A 162 14.71 -3.49 3.30
CA LEU A 162 14.95 -4.90 3.00
C LEU A 162 16.00 -5.51 3.93
N ASN A 163 17.08 -4.79 4.21
CA ASN A 163 18.10 -5.22 5.17
C ASN A 163 17.49 -5.42 6.57
N PHE A 164 16.69 -4.47 7.04
CA PHE A 164 16.05 -4.57 8.34
C PHE A 164 15.06 -5.73 8.43
N CYS A 165 14.18 -5.89 7.44
CA CYS A 165 13.22 -6.98 7.41
C CYS A 165 13.92 -8.35 7.34
N LYS A 166 15.03 -8.46 6.59
CA LYS A 166 15.85 -9.68 6.54
C LYS A 166 16.52 -9.97 7.89
N GLU A 167 17.15 -8.98 8.50
CA GLU A 167 17.81 -9.11 9.81
C GLU A 167 16.82 -9.58 10.90
N LYS A 168 15.61 -8.99 10.90
CA LYS A 168 14.58 -9.29 11.89
C LYS A 168 13.66 -10.47 11.52
N ASN A 169 13.87 -11.11 10.38
CA ASN A 169 12.99 -12.16 9.84
C ASN A 169 11.51 -11.72 9.76
N ILE A 170 11.27 -10.47 9.38
CA ILE A 170 9.92 -9.89 9.24
C ILE A 170 9.40 -10.18 7.83
N PRO A 171 8.22 -10.83 7.70
CA PRO A 171 7.57 -11.01 6.40
C PRO A 171 7.27 -9.65 5.77
N HIS A 172 7.72 -9.43 4.54
CA HIS A 172 7.65 -8.12 3.90
C HIS A 172 7.31 -8.22 2.42
N ALA A 173 6.73 -7.14 1.89
CA ALA A 173 6.48 -6.90 0.48
C ALA A 173 6.88 -5.45 0.15
N ILE A 174 7.29 -5.21 -1.08
CA ILE A 174 7.66 -3.87 -1.58
C ILE A 174 6.70 -3.47 -2.68
N SER A 175 6.15 -2.26 -2.61
CA SER A 175 5.40 -1.67 -3.71
C SER A 175 6.09 -0.41 -4.23
N LEU A 176 6.39 -0.41 -5.52
CA LEU A 176 7.16 0.64 -6.18
C LEU A 176 6.27 1.71 -6.80
N TYR A 177 6.72 2.96 -6.68
CA TYR A 177 6.22 4.08 -7.46
C TYR A 177 7.24 4.41 -8.56
N LEU A 178 6.77 4.54 -9.79
CA LEU A 178 7.61 4.74 -10.97
C LEU A 178 7.22 6.00 -11.72
N LEU A 179 8.21 6.62 -12.36
CA LEU A 179 8.02 7.69 -13.32
C LEU A 179 7.69 7.14 -14.71
N LYS A 180 7.28 8.04 -15.61
CA LYS A 180 7.31 7.78 -17.05
C LYS A 180 8.73 7.37 -17.45
N GLY A 181 8.85 6.25 -18.19
CA GLY A 181 10.14 5.64 -18.51
C GLY A 181 10.56 4.52 -17.55
N LEU A 182 9.72 4.19 -16.55
CA LEU A 182 9.92 3.07 -15.62
C LEU A 182 11.19 3.16 -14.78
N ASN A 183 11.54 4.37 -14.35
CA ASN A 183 12.60 4.61 -13.36
C ASN A 183 11.99 4.99 -12.01
N LEU A 184 12.72 4.74 -10.94
CA LEU A 184 12.46 5.33 -9.63
C LEU A 184 12.64 6.86 -9.66
N LEU A 185 12.20 7.54 -8.60
CA LEU A 185 12.45 8.98 -8.44
C LEU A 185 13.95 9.27 -8.24
N SER A 186 14.67 8.36 -7.60
CA SER A 186 16.14 8.39 -7.43
C SER A 186 16.93 8.11 -8.71
N GLY A 187 16.29 7.59 -9.77
CA GLY A 187 16.85 7.50 -11.12
C GLY A 187 17.18 6.10 -11.63
N GLU A 188 17.17 5.08 -10.76
CA GLU A 188 17.46 3.69 -11.14
C GLU A 188 16.34 3.09 -11.99
N SER A 189 16.72 2.20 -12.90
CA SER A 189 15.76 1.53 -13.77
C SER A 189 14.98 0.45 -13.04
N ILE A 190 13.73 0.21 -13.46
CA ILE A 190 12.91 -0.88 -12.91
C ILE A 190 13.62 -2.23 -12.92
N THR A 191 14.41 -2.53 -13.96
CA THR A 191 15.09 -3.83 -14.08
C THR A 191 16.11 -4.02 -12.96
N GLU A 192 16.98 -3.03 -12.74
CA GLU A 192 18.00 -3.06 -11.67
C GLU A 192 17.35 -3.17 -10.29
N VAL A 193 16.27 -2.40 -10.08
CA VAL A 193 15.55 -2.36 -8.80
C VAL A 193 14.84 -3.69 -8.52
N LEU A 194 14.21 -4.29 -9.52
CA LEU A 194 13.57 -5.60 -9.37
C LEU A 194 14.58 -6.69 -9.05
N ASP A 195 15.73 -6.71 -9.74
CA ASP A 195 16.80 -7.69 -9.47
C ASP A 195 17.34 -7.55 -8.05
N PHE A 196 17.57 -6.32 -7.60
CA PHE A 196 17.96 -6.03 -6.23
C PHE A 196 16.92 -6.55 -5.22
N ILE A 197 15.64 -6.18 -5.37
CA ILE A 197 14.58 -6.55 -4.43
C ILE A 197 14.39 -8.07 -4.37
N LYS A 198 14.42 -8.77 -5.53
CA LYS A 198 14.26 -10.23 -5.60
C LYS A 198 15.33 -10.97 -4.78
N SER A 199 16.54 -10.42 -4.65
CA SER A 199 17.61 -11.03 -3.83
C SER A 199 17.28 -11.12 -2.32
N TYR A 200 16.27 -10.38 -1.85
CA TYR A 200 15.78 -10.40 -0.47
C TYR A 200 14.54 -11.28 -0.28
N SER A 201 14.04 -11.91 -1.35
CA SER A 201 12.89 -12.83 -1.31
C SER A 201 11.65 -12.26 -0.60
N PRO A 202 11.13 -11.08 -1.02
CA PRO A 202 9.88 -10.56 -0.48
C PRO A 202 8.71 -11.49 -0.82
N LEU A 203 7.63 -11.38 -0.05
CA LEU A 203 6.38 -12.09 -0.30
C LEU A 203 5.85 -11.84 -1.72
N PHE A 204 5.89 -10.58 -2.14
CA PHE A 204 5.57 -10.12 -3.48
C PHE A 204 6.20 -8.74 -3.73
N ILE A 205 6.27 -8.36 -5.01
CA ILE A 205 6.62 -7.00 -5.44
C ILE A 205 5.44 -6.43 -6.22
N SER A 206 4.95 -5.26 -5.83
CA SER A 206 3.84 -4.62 -6.54
C SER A 206 4.19 -3.24 -7.08
N PHE A 207 3.28 -2.69 -7.88
CA PHE A 207 3.37 -1.32 -8.37
C PHE A 207 2.14 -0.54 -7.93
N ASN A 208 2.34 0.57 -7.24
CA ASN A 208 1.24 1.35 -6.71
C ASN A 208 1.39 2.84 -6.88
N CYS A 209 0.24 3.49 -6.72
CA CYS A 209 0.09 4.92 -6.91
C CYS A 209 0.50 5.41 -8.32
N ILE A 210 0.61 4.48 -9.28
CA ILE A 210 0.93 4.73 -10.68
C ILE A 210 -0.35 4.96 -11.49
N SER A 211 -0.24 5.70 -12.58
CA SER A 211 -1.33 5.91 -13.53
C SER A 211 -1.56 4.67 -14.39
N LYS A 212 -2.74 4.61 -15.03
CA LYS A 212 -3.08 3.58 -16.03
C LYS A 212 -2.03 3.45 -17.15
N ASN A 213 -1.47 4.57 -17.60
CA ASN A 213 -0.48 4.56 -18.69
C ASN A 213 0.85 3.94 -18.25
N ILE A 214 1.32 4.25 -17.05
CA ILE A 214 2.53 3.64 -16.49
C ILE A 214 2.29 2.14 -16.26
N PHE A 215 1.11 1.75 -15.79
CA PHE A 215 0.76 0.33 -15.67
C PHE A 215 0.84 -0.41 -17.01
N TYR A 216 0.30 0.17 -18.09
CA TYR A 216 0.44 -0.41 -19.42
C TYR A 216 1.89 -0.48 -19.90
N ASP A 217 2.72 0.51 -19.58
CA ASP A 217 4.16 0.43 -19.86
C ASP A 217 4.81 -0.74 -19.12
N ILE A 218 4.48 -0.95 -17.84
CA ILE A 218 5.04 -2.05 -17.03
C ILE A 218 4.68 -3.40 -17.66
N ILE A 219 3.39 -3.68 -17.85
CA ILE A 219 2.96 -5.01 -18.29
C ILE A 219 3.41 -5.37 -19.73
N ASN A 220 3.75 -4.36 -20.53
CA ASN A 220 4.25 -4.57 -21.90
C ASN A 220 5.78 -4.65 -21.99
N LYS A 221 6.52 -4.04 -21.05
CA LYS A 221 7.99 -3.91 -21.14
C LYS A 221 8.76 -4.68 -20.07
N VAL A 222 8.09 -5.07 -18.98
CA VAL A 222 8.73 -5.72 -17.83
C VAL A 222 8.33 -7.18 -17.79
N LYS A 223 9.31 -8.06 -17.60
CA LYS A 223 9.07 -9.48 -17.37
C LYS A 223 8.55 -9.69 -15.93
N LEU A 224 7.30 -10.14 -15.80
CA LEU A 224 6.60 -10.31 -14.52
C LEU A 224 6.53 -11.80 -14.10
N ASP A 225 7.68 -12.47 -14.03
CA ASP A 225 7.81 -13.90 -13.73
C ASP A 225 8.05 -14.22 -12.24
N PHE A 226 7.55 -13.36 -11.36
CA PHE A 226 7.64 -13.46 -9.90
C PHE A 226 6.26 -13.22 -9.25
N ASN A 227 6.14 -13.34 -7.93
CA ASN A 227 4.92 -12.96 -7.23
C ASN A 227 4.74 -11.45 -7.33
N TRP A 228 3.91 -11.01 -8.28
CA TRP A 228 3.74 -9.58 -8.57
C TRP A 228 2.30 -9.11 -8.32
N GLY A 229 2.12 -7.79 -8.27
CA GLY A 229 0.79 -7.20 -8.17
C GLY A 229 0.76 -5.73 -8.50
N PHE A 230 -0.43 -5.13 -8.42
CA PHE A 230 -0.56 -3.68 -8.61
C PHE A 230 -1.82 -3.12 -7.97
N TYR A 231 -1.80 -1.82 -7.70
CA TYR A 231 -2.96 -1.05 -7.29
C TYR A 231 -2.81 0.42 -7.71
N LEU A 232 -3.52 0.79 -8.76
CA LEU A 232 -3.42 2.07 -9.46
C LEU A 232 -3.90 3.24 -8.59
N ASN A 233 -3.25 4.38 -8.77
CA ASN A 233 -3.87 5.67 -8.46
C ASN A 233 -4.87 5.98 -9.57
N CYS A 234 -6.10 6.27 -9.17
CA CYS A 234 -7.12 6.74 -10.09
C CYS A 234 -7.65 8.12 -9.72
N GLY A 235 -7.18 8.75 -8.64
CA GLY A 235 -7.57 10.10 -8.27
C GLY A 235 -7.07 11.11 -9.31
N SER A 236 -7.87 12.14 -9.59
CA SER A 236 -7.43 13.19 -10.52
C SER A 236 -6.19 13.93 -10.00
N GLU A 237 -5.26 14.27 -10.91
CA GLU A 237 -4.11 15.14 -10.63
C GLU A 237 -4.54 16.61 -10.42
N ASN A 238 -5.79 16.94 -10.73
CA ASN A 238 -6.36 18.26 -10.53
C ASN A 238 -6.77 18.44 -9.06
N PHE A 239 -5.90 19.10 -8.30
CA PHE A 239 -6.09 19.50 -6.89
C PHE A 239 -7.39 20.28 -6.58
N ASN A 240 -8.16 20.66 -7.61
CA ASN A 240 -9.43 21.37 -7.46
C ASN A 240 -10.64 20.46 -7.18
N ASN A 241 -10.56 19.14 -7.38
CA ASN A 241 -11.71 18.24 -7.19
C ASN A 241 -11.35 16.95 -6.41
N ASN A 242 -11.46 17.03 -5.08
CA ASN A 242 -11.85 15.95 -4.15
C ASN A 242 -11.28 14.54 -4.37
N PHE A 243 -10.04 14.39 -4.86
CA PHE A 243 -9.41 13.09 -5.13
C PHE A 243 -10.40 12.07 -5.72
N VAL A 244 -11.27 12.45 -6.66
CA VAL A 244 -12.28 11.51 -7.19
C VAL A 244 -11.60 10.59 -8.20
N CYS A 245 -11.91 9.28 -8.15
CA CYS A 245 -11.43 8.31 -9.13
C CYS A 245 -11.95 8.68 -10.54
N GLU A 246 -11.05 8.87 -11.50
CA GLU A 246 -11.38 9.09 -12.91
C GLU A 246 -11.80 7.80 -13.63
N LEU A 247 -11.52 6.64 -13.01
CA LEU A 247 -11.97 5.34 -13.49
C LEU A 247 -13.23 4.95 -12.71
N SER A 248 -14.31 4.64 -13.41
CA SER A 248 -15.45 3.99 -12.77
C SER A 248 -15.05 2.61 -12.22
N PRO A 249 -15.79 2.06 -11.25
CA PRO A 249 -15.55 0.69 -10.76
C PRO A 249 -15.50 -0.36 -11.88
N LYS A 250 -16.31 -0.19 -12.93
CA LYS A 250 -16.36 -1.09 -14.08
C LYS A 250 -15.07 -0.99 -14.91
N GLU A 251 -14.68 0.23 -15.32
CA GLU A 251 -13.45 0.45 -16.10
C GLU A 251 -12.21 -0.04 -15.34
N TYR A 252 -12.15 0.19 -14.03
CA TYR A 252 -11.06 -0.34 -13.20
C TYR A 252 -11.04 -1.86 -13.24
N SER A 253 -12.19 -2.53 -13.04
CA SER A 253 -12.25 -3.99 -13.09
C SER A 253 -11.91 -4.57 -14.46
N GLU A 254 -12.18 -3.85 -15.56
CA GLU A 254 -11.78 -4.26 -16.92
C GLU A 254 -10.26 -4.20 -17.11
N ILE A 255 -9.59 -3.16 -16.59
CA ILE A 255 -8.12 -3.08 -16.57
C ILE A 255 -7.52 -4.24 -15.78
N VAL A 256 -8.12 -4.54 -14.62
CA VAL A 256 -7.71 -5.68 -13.80
C VAL A 256 -7.90 -6.99 -14.57
N ASN A 257 -9.06 -7.19 -15.20
CA ASN A 257 -9.34 -8.39 -15.98
C ASN A 257 -8.32 -8.60 -17.11
N TYR A 258 -7.96 -7.53 -17.82
CA TYR A 258 -6.95 -7.56 -18.87
C TYR A 258 -5.59 -8.08 -18.37
N SER A 259 -5.23 -7.74 -17.13
CA SER A 259 -3.96 -8.14 -16.52
C SER A 259 -3.92 -9.59 -16.02
N LEU A 260 -5.07 -10.28 -15.91
CA LEU A 260 -5.13 -11.63 -15.31
C LEU A 260 -4.34 -12.68 -16.10
N THR A 261 -4.18 -12.48 -17.41
CA THR A 261 -3.36 -13.35 -18.28
C THR A 261 -1.89 -13.37 -17.85
N LEU A 262 -1.43 -12.30 -17.21
CA LEU A 262 -0.08 -12.15 -16.65
C LEU A 262 0.03 -12.66 -15.21
N LYS A 263 -1.04 -13.26 -14.67
CA LYS A 263 -1.09 -13.95 -13.38
C LYS A 263 -0.61 -13.11 -12.18
N PRO A 264 -1.12 -11.87 -11.98
CA PRO A 264 -0.85 -11.13 -10.75
C PRO A 264 -1.30 -11.96 -9.54
N LYS A 265 -0.56 -11.84 -8.44
CA LYS A 265 -0.89 -12.47 -7.15
C LYS A 265 -1.63 -11.52 -6.23
N ILE A 266 -1.43 -10.22 -6.39
CA ILE A 266 -2.03 -9.16 -5.57
C ILE A 266 -2.65 -8.10 -6.47
N ILE A 267 -3.89 -7.72 -6.18
CA ILE A 267 -4.61 -6.64 -6.85
C ILE A 267 -5.23 -5.76 -5.79
N GLY A 268 -5.29 -4.45 -5.97
CA GLY A 268 -5.97 -3.54 -5.04
C GLY A 268 -6.35 -2.24 -5.73
N ALA A 269 -6.59 -1.20 -4.92
CA ALA A 269 -6.72 0.15 -5.44
C ALA A 269 -6.02 1.19 -4.55
N CYS A 270 -5.56 2.30 -5.12
CA CYS A 270 -4.88 3.37 -4.38
C CYS A 270 -5.75 4.63 -4.33
N CYS A 271 -5.13 5.82 -4.30
CA CYS A 271 -5.80 7.11 -4.24
C CYS A 271 -6.91 7.25 -5.30
N GLY A 272 -8.00 7.90 -4.93
CA GLY A 272 -9.19 8.02 -5.78
C GLY A 272 -10.26 6.97 -5.52
N SER A 273 -9.83 5.74 -5.29
CA SER A 273 -10.72 4.58 -5.19
C SER A 273 -11.58 4.58 -3.93
N ASN A 274 -12.56 3.69 -3.92
CA ASN A 274 -13.51 3.49 -2.83
C ASN A 274 -14.00 2.03 -2.80
N PRO A 275 -14.81 1.61 -1.81
CA PRO A 275 -15.27 0.23 -1.69
C PRO A 275 -16.04 -0.31 -2.90
N LEU A 276 -16.64 0.54 -3.74
CA LEU A 276 -17.34 0.08 -4.95
C LEU A 276 -16.35 -0.47 -5.99
N HIS A 277 -15.12 0.06 -6.05
CA HIS A 277 -14.07 -0.44 -6.94
C HIS A 277 -13.66 -1.85 -6.52
N ILE A 278 -13.38 -2.05 -5.22
CA ILE A 278 -13.05 -3.35 -4.65
C ILE A 278 -14.19 -4.35 -4.88
N LYS A 279 -15.45 -3.93 -4.69
CA LYS A 279 -16.61 -4.79 -4.95
C LYS A 279 -16.72 -5.20 -6.43
N SER A 280 -16.45 -4.28 -7.36
CA SER A 280 -16.46 -4.57 -8.79
C SER A 280 -15.36 -5.57 -9.17
N ILE A 281 -14.15 -5.36 -8.66
CA ILE A 281 -13.01 -6.27 -8.87
C ILE A 281 -13.30 -7.65 -8.27
N ARG A 282 -13.78 -7.70 -7.02
CA ARG A 282 -14.19 -8.95 -6.34
C ARG A 282 -15.17 -9.73 -7.18
N LYS A 283 -16.27 -9.10 -7.64
CA LYS A 283 -17.28 -9.73 -8.48
C LYS A 283 -16.66 -10.33 -9.75
N MET A 284 -15.89 -9.53 -10.49
CA MET A 284 -15.21 -9.98 -11.72
C MET A 284 -14.26 -11.16 -11.44
N LEU A 285 -13.50 -11.11 -10.35
CA LEU A 285 -12.61 -12.20 -9.96
C LEU A 285 -13.38 -13.47 -9.53
N ASP A 286 -14.60 -13.35 -8.98
CA ASP A 286 -15.40 -14.54 -8.65
C ASP A 286 -15.92 -15.18 -9.92
N GLU A 287 -16.37 -14.39 -10.89
CA GLU A 287 -16.87 -14.89 -12.18
C GLU A 287 -15.77 -15.58 -13.01
N ASN A 288 -14.55 -15.03 -13.03
CA ASN A 288 -13.42 -15.61 -13.78
C ASN A 288 -12.80 -16.84 -13.14
N PHE A 289 -12.90 -16.97 -11.82
CA PHE A 289 -12.28 -18.07 -11.05
C PHE A 289 -13.31 -18.96 -10.37
N THR A 290 -14.58 -18.88 -10.79
CA THR A 290 -15.61 -19.87 -10.42
C THR A 290 -15.15 -21.24 -10.90
N SER A 291 -15.10 -22.19 -9.96
CA SER A 291 -14.96 -23.62 -10.26
C SER A 291 -16.23 -24.15 -10.90
#